data_AF-A0A378Y822-F1
#
_entry.id   AF-A0A378Y822-F1
#
_cell.length_a   1.000
_cell.length_b   1.000
_cell.length_c   1.000
_cell.angle_alpha   90.00
_cell.angle_beta   90.00
_cell.angle_gamma   90.00
#
_symmetry.space_group_name_H-M   'P 1'
#
loop_
_entity.id
_entity.type
_entity.pdbx_description
1 polymer ?
#
loop_
_entity_poly.entity_id
_entity_poly.type
_entity_poly.pdbx_seq_one_letter_code
_entity_poly.pdbx_strand_id
1 'polypeptide(L)'
;MKVLALRAVPILGWLYLVVGLIAALTGRAPANRLLRAVFWIDAFLSIVVHAAQIPAALRAAEGSGTSPVETAVLTQIFGLTWWKTQEVAA
;
A
#
# COMPACT_ATOMS: atom_id res chain seq x y z
N MET A 1 14.12 -11.60 6.37
CA MET A 1 14.32 -10.14 6.64
C MET A 1 13.99 -9.25 5.45
N LYS A 2 14.45 -9.55 4.22
CA LYS A 2 14.21 -8.70 3.03
C LYS A 2 12.73 -8.41 2.73
N VAL A 3 11.87 -9.43 2.76
CA VAL A 3 10.41 -9.27 2.51
C VAL A 3 9.75 -8.40 3.59
N LEU A 4 10.12 -8.60 4.86
CA LEU A 4 9.66 -7.77 5.98
C LEU A 4 10.02 -6.29 5.79
N ALA A 5 11.27 -6.00 5.38
CA ALA A 5 11.71 -4.64 5.09
C ALA A 5 10.94 -4.00 3.93
N LEU A 6 10.67 -4.76 2.86
CA LEU A 6 9.86 -4.27 1.74
C LEU A 6 8.41 -3.99 2.15
N ARG A 7 7.80 -4.86 2.96
CA ARG A 7 6.42 -4.69 3.44
C ARG A 7 6.28 -3.58 4.48
N ALA A 8 7.37 -3.15 5.13
CA ALA A 8 7.35 -1.98 6.01
C ALA A 8 7.06 -0.68 5.26
N VAL A 9 7.48 -0.56 4.00
CA VAL A 9 7.30 0.66 3.18
C VAL A 9 5.83 1.04 3.01
N PRO A 10 4.94 0.18 2.48
CA PRO A 10 3.52 0.54 2.34
C PRO A 10 2.83 0.74 3.69
N ILE A 11 3.25 0.04 4.75
CA ILE A 11 2.71 0.28 6.10
C ILE A 11 3.06 1.68 6.59
N LEU A 12 4.32 2.11 6.41
CA LEU A 12 4.73 3.48 6.74
C LEU A 12 3.98 4.53 5.88
N GLY A 13 3.68 4.23 4.62
CA GLY A 13 2.83 5.06 3.77
C GLY A 13 1.42 5.22 4.35
N TRP A 14 0.73 4.11 4.65
CA TRP A 14 -0.59 4.17 5.30
C TRP A 14 -0.59 4.95 6.62
N LEU A 15 0.43 4.74 7.47
CA LEU A 15 0.59 5.49 8.71
C LEU A 15 0.79 6.98 8.45
N TYR A 16 1.63 7.34 7.47
CA TYR A 16 1.85 8.72 7.06
C TYR A 16 0.55 9.38 6.57
N LEU A 17 -0.27 8.66 5.79
CA LEU A 17 -1.59 9.14 5.34
C LEU A 17 -2.57 9.35 6.49
N VAL A 18 -2.64 8.42 7.45
CA VAL A 18 -3.49 8.57 8.65
C VAL A 18 -3.06 9.79 9.46
N VAL A 19 -1.76 9.95 9.73
CA VAL A 19 -1.23 11.10 10.47
C VAL A 19 -1.49 12.41 9.71
N GLY A 20 -1.25 12.44 8.40
CA GLY A 20 -1.51 13.61 7.57
C GLY A 20 -3.00 13.99 7.52
N LEU A 21 -3.89 13.01 7.47
CA LEU A 21 -5.33 13.23 7.56
C LEU A 21 -5.74 13.81 8.91
N ILE A 22 -5.25 13.25 10.03
CA ILE A 22 -5.50 13.78 11.37
C ILE A 22 -4.97 15.21 11.51
N ALA A 23 -3.77 15.48 10.98
CA ALA A 23 -3.20 16.83 10.98
C ALA A 23 -4.08 17.81 10.19
N ALA A 24 -4.59 17.43 9.03
CA ALA A 24 -5.52 18.25 8.25
C ALA A 24 -6.84 18.51 8.99
N LEU A 25 -7.46 17.46 9.54
CA LEU A 25 -8.73 17.57 10.27
C LEU A 25 -8.62 18.40 11.55
N THR A 26 -7.43 18.46 12.15
CA THR A 26 -7.17 19.25 13.36
C THR A 26 -6.58 20.65 13.08
N GLY A 27 -6.52 21.07 11.82
CA GLY A 27 -5.97 22.38 11.44
C GLY A 27 -4.45 22.50 11.62
N ARG A 28 -3.74 21.38 11.75
CA ARG A 28 -2.28 21.28 11.95
C ARG A 28 -1.54 20.81 10.69
N ALA A 29 -2.19 20.84 9.52
CA ALA A 29 -1.54 20.44 8.28
C ALA A 29 -0.34 21.36 7.98
N PRO A 30 0.80 20.81 7.52
CA PRO A 30 1.97 21.60 7.19
C PRO A 30 1.70 22.53 5.98
N ALA A 31 2.13 23.78 6.09
CA ALA A 31 2.08 24.75 4.98
C ALA A 31 3.11 24.45 3.88
N ASN A 32 4.10 23.60 4.16
CA ASN A 32 5.17 23.25 3.24
C ASN A 32 4.60 22.49 2.02
N ARG A 33 4.83 23.03 0.81
CA ARG A 33 4.31 22.47 -0.46
C ARG A 33 4.87 21.08 -0.77
N LEU A 34 6.13 20.82 -0.44
CA LEU A 34 6.76 19.52 -0.68
C LEU A 34 6.11 18.43 0.17
N LEU A 35 5.88 18.69 1.47
CA LEU A 35 5.18 17.73 2.34
C LEU A 35 3.77 17.44 1.85
N ARG A 36 3.05 18.46 1.35
CA ARG A 36 1.72 18.27 0.75
C ARG A 36 1.80 17.44 -0.54
N ALA A 37 2.81 17.67 -1.37
CA ALA A 37 3.01 16.89 -2.59
C ALA A 37 3.31 15.41 -2.26
N VAL A 38 4.19 15.15 -1.30
CA VAL A 38 4.51 13.79 -0.83
C VAL A 38 3.26 13.10 -0.30
N PHE A 39 2.44 13.78 0.52
CA PHE A 39 1.15 13.24 0.99
C PHE A 39 0.24 12.82 -0.16
N TRP A 40 0.05 13.67 -1.17
CA TRP A 40 -0.85 13.35 -2.28
C TRP A 40 -0.29 12.26 -3.20
N ILE A 41 1.02 12.25 -3.44
CA ILE A 41 1.68 11.17 -4.19
C ILE A 41 1.46 9.85 -3.46
N ASP A 42 1.75 9.79 -2.16
CA ASP A 42 1.60 8.58 -1.37
C ASP A 42 0.13 8.12 -1.27
N ALA A 43 -0.81 9.06 -1.17
CA ALA A 43 -2.25 8.76 -1.19
C ALA A 43 -2.68 8.12 -2.52
N PHE A 44 -2.22 8.68 -3.64
CA PHE A 44 -2.49 8.14 -4.97
C PHE A 44 -1.88 6.74 -5.14
N LEU A 45 -0.63 6.55 -4.71
CA LEU A 45 0.05 5.26 -4.78
C LEU A 45 -0.65 4.21 -3.91
N SER A 46 -0.97 4.54 -2.67
CA SER A 46 -1.54 3.61 -1.69
C SER A 46 -3.00 3.26 -1.97
N ILE A 47 -3.78 4.19 -2.51
CA ILE A 47 -5.21 3.95 -2.78
C ILE A 47 -5.38 3.46 -4.21
N VAL A 48 -5.04 4.30 -5.19
CA VAL A 48 -5.37 4.06 -6.61
C VAL A 48 -4.45 3.01 -7.20
N VAL A 49 -3.13 3.15 -7.03
CA VAL A 49 -2.18 2.24 -7.68
C VAL A 49 -2.25 0.84 -7.06
N HIS A 50 -2.38 0.72 -5.72
CA HIS A 50 -2.62 -0.60 -5.11
C HIS A 50 -3.94 -1.23 -5.58
N ALA A 51 -5.04 -0.47 -5.65
CA ALA A 51 -6.32 -0.99 -6.15
C ALA A 51 -6.19 -1.47 -7.61
N ALA A 52 -5.51 -0.69 -8.46
CA ALA A 52 -5.27 -1.04 -9.86
C ALA A 52 -4.40 -2.30 -10.03
N GLN A 53 -3.65 -2.71 -9.01
CA GLN A 53 -2.86 -3.93 -9.02
C GLN A 53 -3.69 -5.19 -8.72
N ILE A 54 -4.87 -5.07 -8.11
CA ILE A 54 -5.69 -6.22 -7.68
C ILE A 54 -5.96 -7.20 -8.85
N PRO A 55 -6.34 -6.77 -10.06
CA PRO A 55 -6.55 -7.71 -11.17
C PRO A 55 -5.29 -8.48 -11.58
N ALA A 56 -4.11 -7.87 -11.47
CA ALA A 56 -2.85 -8.56 -11.75
C ALA A 56 -2.48 -9.53 -10.62
N ALA A 57 -2.70 -9.15 -9.37
CA ALA A 57 -2.45 -9.99 -8.21
C ALA A 57 -3.37 -11.22 -8.18
N LEU A 58 -4.66 -11.06 -8.53
CA LEU A 58 -5.61 -12.17 -8.63
C LEU A 58 -5.16 -13.20 -9.67
N ARG A 59 -4.76 -12.74 -10.87
CA ARG A 59 -4.22 -13.62 -11.92
C ARG A 59 -2.95 -14.34 -11.47
N ALA A 60 -2.07 -13.66 -10.73
CA ALA A 60 -0.85 -14.27 -10.19
C ALA A 60 -1.13 -15.31 -9.08
N ALA A 61 -2.26 -15.21 -8.39
CA ALA A 61 -2.67 -16.13 -7.33
C ALA A 61 -3.54 -17.29 -7.83
N GLU A 62 -3.91 -17.34 -9.12
CA GLU A 62 -4.66 -18.45 -9.71
C GLU A 62 -3.91 -19.77 -9.50
N GLY A 63 -4.61 -20.79 -9.00
CA GLY A 63 -4.01 -22.10 -8.71
C GLY A 63 -3.18 -22.17 -7.42
N SER A 64 -2.96 -21.05 -6.72
CA SER A 64 -2.20 -21.04 -5.45
C SER A 64 -2.99 -21.51 -4.22
N GLY A 65 -4.32 -21.63 -4.33
CA GLY A 65 -5.22 -21.92 -3.20
C GLY A 65 -5.52 -20.72 -2.30
N THR A 66 -4.92 -19.55 -2.55
CA THR A 66 -5.18 -18.32 -1.79
C THR A 66 -6.56 -17.75 -2.13
N SER A 67 -7.28 -17.25 -1.12
CA SER A 67 -8.59 -16.61 -1.33
C SER A 67 -8.47 -15.36 -2.22
N PRO A 68 -9.38 -15.16 -3.20
CA PRO A 68 -9.42 -13.92 -3.98
C PRO A 68 -9.60 -12.66 -3.12
N VAL A 69 -10.41 -12.76 -2.07
CA VAL A 69 -10.65 -11.64 -1.13
C VAL A 69 -9.38 -11.32 -0.36
N GLU A 70 -8.70 -12.34 0.15
CA GLU A 70 -7.42 -12.18 0.85
C GLU A 70 -6.37 -11.56 -0.08
N THR A 71 -6.26 -12.03 -1.31
CA THR A 71 -5.34 -11.49 -2.32
C THR A 71 -5.64 -10.02 -2.61
N ALA A 72 -6.90 -9.64 -2.75
CA ALA A 72 -7.30 -8.25 -2.97
C ALA A 72 -6.95 -7.36 -1.77
N VAL A 73 -7.29 -7.81 -0.55
CA VAL A 73 -7.01 -7.06 0.69
C VAL A 73 -5.51 -6.87 0.89
N LEU A 74 -4.72 -7.93 0.77
CA LEU A 74 -3.28 -7.85 0.97
C LEU A 74 -2.59 -7.06 -0.13
N THR A 75 -3.09 -7.11 -1.37
CA THR A 75 -2.63 -6.22 -2.44
C THR A 75 -3.01 -4.77 -2.16
N GLN A 76 -4.18 -4.49 -1.59
CA GLN A 76 -4.55 -3.13 -1.23
C GLN A 76 -3.65 -2.56 -0.12
N ILE A 77 -3.28 -3.40 0.86
CA ILE A 77 -2.43 -2.97 1.99
C ILE A 77 -0.98 -2.83 1.54
N PHE A 78 -0.42 -3.85 0.87
CA PHE A 78 1.02 -3.96 0.62
C PHE A 78 1.43 -3.71 -0.84
N GLY A 79 0.47 -3.55 -1.75
CA GLY A 79 0.73 -3.37 -3.18
C GLY A 79 1.54 -4.51 -3.79
N LEU A 80 2.48 -4.14 -4.65
CA LEU A 80 3.44 -5.05 -5.30
C LEU A 80 4.23 -5.88 -4.28
N THR A 81 4.50 -5.35 -3.08
CA THR A 81 5.32 -6.03 -2.08
C THR A 81 4.63 -7.25 -1.46
N TRP A 82 3.33 -7.42 -1.70
CA TRP A 82 2.63 -8.68 -1.45
C TRP A 82 2.81 -9.63 -2.63
N TRP A 83 2.07 -9.42 -3.74
CA TRP A 83 1.88 -10.43 -4.77
C TRP A 83 3.15 -10.75 -5.58
N LYS A 84 4.15 -9.85 -5.66
CA LYS A 84 5.44 -10.14 -6.28
C LYS A 84 6.42 -10.89 -5.38
N THR A 85 6.10 -11.10 -4.11
CA THR A 85 7.01 -11.75 -3.14
C THR A 85 6.50 -13.10 -2.64
N GLN A 86 5.37 -13.59 -3.16
CA GLN A 86 4.76 -14.85 -2.71
C GLN A 86 5.67 -16.06 -2.96
N GLU A 87 6.37 -16.12 -4.10
CA GLU A 87 7.33 -17.19 -4.42
C GLU A 87 8.57 -17.20 -3.52
N VAL A 88 8.94 -16.05 -2.94
CA VAL A 88 10.12 -15.92 -2.06
C VAL A 88 9.78 -16.35 -0.63
N ALA A 89 8.49 -16.51 -0.31
CA ALA A 89 7.99 -16.82 1.02
C ALA A 89 7.49 -18.28 1.17
N ALA A 90 7.40 -19.03 0.06
CA ALA A 90 7.05 -20.46 0.01
C ALA A 90 8.30 -21.33 0.10
#